data_AF-A0A9N9BPJ1-F1
#
_entry.id   AF-A0A9N9BPJ1-F1
#
_cell.length_a   1.000
_cell.length_b   1.000
_cell.length_c   1.000
_cell.angle_alpha   90.00
_cell.angle_beta   90.00
_cell.angle_gamma   90.00
#
_symmetry.space_group_name_H-M   'P 1'
#
loop_
_entity.id
_entity.type
_entity.pdbx_description
1 polymer ?
#
loop_
_entity_poly.entity_id
_entity_poly.type
_entity_poly.pdbx_seq_one_letter_code
_entity_poly.pdbx_strand_id
1 'polypeptide(L)'
;MDPYAQQALYHNSHYTYPSINQSTLQPPGVDGHSRLPSPSVDNLWLRSWLRQRKYSPPQRLPTLSTIRRKYLRAPELLSELKRKAQELQNEREGEEKEEEWSKRIAVIEKLKNELKTLMSELSDPFFINRLKEKLSKIRRHKKWRTRHVKRLQSVRDERQRRRETLHKLIDEWRTEWIAKELASKREQARRNEAIKRVEAADQKKLRHKELTLLLEKVGKLRDIRRERLKREGHFFPEEDNEFFSRVASLSNAMKIEQERLDKEHLQAVQNKREEGIEEGMKKQERERDLCYEYWHQAEMEIDCLVAVRRQWDAYLVPPSAPGASRIPPTFVMPAPPANYIWASCLQHGGEN
;
A
#
# COMPACT_ATOMS: atom_id res chain seq x y z
N MET A 1 10.76 -32.70 -15.68
CA MET A 1 11.40 -33.11 -14.41
C MET A 1 12.35 -32.00 -14.05
N ASP A 2 11.86 -31.05 -13.26
CA ASP A 2 12.54 -29.79 -12.93
C ASP A 2 13.01 -29.91 -11.46
N PRO A 3 14.30 -29.73 -11.13
CA PRO A 3 14.88 -30.15 -9.85
C PRO A 3 14.62 -29.17 -8.68
N TYR A 4 13.53 -28.41 -8.71
CA TYR A 4 13.17 -27.47 -7.63
C TYR A 4 11.87 -27.83 -6.88
N ALA A 5 11.28 -28.99 -7.15
CA ALA A 5 10.03 -29.43 -6.54
C ALA A 5 10.19 -30.38 -5.33
N GLN A 6 11.26 -30.28 -4.55
CA GLN A 6 11.44 -31.06 -3.31
C GLN A 6 12.03 -30.20 -2.19
N GLN A 7 11.26 -29.22 -1.71
CA GLN A 7 11.50 -28.64 -0.38
C GLN A 7 10.24 -27.99 0.21
N ALA A 8 9.10 -28.65 0.06
CA ALA A 8 7.92 -28.40 0.88
C ALA A 8 7.59 -29.72 1.58
N LEU A 9 7.34 -29.64 2.90
CA LEU A 9 7.11 -30.74 3.84
C LEU A 9 8.38 -31.30 4.49
N TYR A 10 9.02 -30.52 5.37
CA TYR A 10 9.53 -30.98 6.68
C TYR A 10 10.14 -29.76 7.36
N HIS A 11 9.39 -29.12 8.27
CA HIS A 11 9.87 -28.51 9.51
C HIS A 11 8.67 -27.83 10.19
N ASN A 12 7.79 -28.67 10.72
CA ASN A 12 6.88 -28.29 11.79
C ASN A 12 7.65 -28.56 13.09
N SER A 13 8.33 -27.56 13.63
CA SER A 13 8.86 -27.60 14.99
C SER A 13 8.46 -26.33 15.72
N HIS A 14 8.01 -26.55 16.95
CA HIS A 14 7.51 -25.57 17.89
C HIS A 14 8.47 -24.39 18.07
N TYR A 15 8.05 -23.19 17.65
CA TYR A 15 8.64 -21.96 18.15
C TYR A 15 7.79 -21.43 19.32
N THR A 16 8.14 -21.88 20.51
CA THR A 16 7.84 -21.16 21.75
C THR A 16 8.71 -19.90 21.78
N TYR A 17 8.08 -18.73 21.75
CA TYR A 17 8.77 -17.47 22.00
C TYR A 17 9.25 -17.42 23.46
N PRO A 18 10.55 -17.19 23.73
CA PRO A 18 10.99 -16.89 25.08
C PRO A 18 10.51 -15.48 25.44
N SER A 19 9.73 -15.39 26.51
CA SER A 19 9.43 -14.13 27.20
C SER A 19 10.72 -13.54 27.74
N ILE A 20 11.26 -12.53 27.06
CA ILE A 20 12.43 -11.79 27.54
C ILE A 20 11.95 -10.77 28.57
N ASN A 21 12.10 -11.14 29.84
CA ASN A 21 12.07 -10.22 30.96
C ASN A 21 13.12 -9.12 30.73
N GLN A 22 12.66 -7.87 30.62
CA GLN A 22 13.52 -6.70 30.66
C GLN A 22 14.06 -6.53 32.08
N SER A 23 15.15 -7.20 32.41
CA SER A 23 16.00 -6.88 33.55
C SER A 23 17.41 -7.41 33.29
N THR A 24 18.39 -6.57 33.62
CA THR A 24 19.84 -6.82 33.62
C THR A 24 20.52 -7.09 32.27
N LEU A 25 20.82 -6.02 31.54
CA LEU A 25 22.07 -5.94 30.78
C LEU A 25 22.81 -4.66 31.19
N GLN A 26 23.79 -4.82 32.07
CA GLN A 26 24.81 -3.81 32.35
C GLN A 26 25.80 -3.75 31.17
N PRO A 27 26.23 -2.56 30.73
CA PRO A 27 27.31 -2.43 29.77
C PRO A 27 28.67 -2.76 30.44
N PRO A 28 29.63 -3.35 29.71
CA PRO A 28 30.93 -3.70 30.26
C PRO A 28 31.81 -2.46 30.43
N GLY A 29 32.41 -2.29 31.61
CA GLY A 29 33.47 -1.30 31.86
C GLY A 29 33.17 -0.24 32.92
N VAL A 30 32.60 -0.60 34.07
CA VAL A 30 32.59 0.31 35.24
C VAL A 30 33.00 -0.47 36.49
N ASP A 31 34.29 -0.40 36.81
CA ASP A 31 34.81 -0.81 38.11
C ASP A 31 34.14 0.00 39.23
N GLY A 32 33.56 -0.74 40.18
CA GLY A 32 32.90 -0.21 41.35
C GLY A 32 33.89 0.41 42.33
N HIS A 33 34.16 1.69 42.15
CA HIS A 33 34.56 2.55 43.26
C HIS A 33 33.54 3.67 43.41
N SER A 34 32.78 3.61 44.50
CA SER A 34 31.91 4.65 45.02
C SER A 34 32.70 5.94 45.28
N ARG A 35 33.04 6.69 44.23
CA ARG A 35 33.41 8.10 44.35
C ARG A 35 32.11 8.90 44.22
N LEU A 36 31.75 9.59 45.30
CA LEU A 36 30.84 10.74 45.22
C LEU A 36 31.24 11.57 43.98
N PRO A 37 30.30 11.98 43.11
CA PRO A 37 30.66 12.63 41.86
C PRO A 37 31.41 13.92 42.18
N SER A 38 32.72 13.91 41.89
CA SER A 38 33.53 15.13 41.90
C SER A 38 32.82 16.15 41.01
N PRO A 39 32.61 17.40 41.45
CA PRO A 39 31.97 18.39 40.61
C PRO A 39 32.78 18.48 39.30
N SER A 40 32.11 18.17 38.17
CA SER A 40 32.71 18.22 36.84
C SER A 40 33.50 19.52 36.67
N VAL A 41 34.63 19.46 35.97
CA VAL A 41 35.49 20.63 35.67
C VAL A 41 34.65 21.79 35.12
N ASP A 42 33.63 21.47 34.33
CA ASP A 42 32.66 22.44 33.78
C ASP A 42 31.85 23.15 34.87
N ASN A 43 31.45 22.46 35.93
CA ASN A 43 30.73 23.06 37.06
C ASN A 43 31.63 23.97 37.89
N LEU A 44 32.91 23.63 38.03
CA LEU A 44 33.89 24.47 38.74
C LEU A 44 34.23 25.72 37.92
N TRP A 45 34.41 25.56 36.61
CA TRP A 45 34.57 26.66 35.66
C TRP A 45 33.34 27.57 35.63
N LEU A 46 32.14 27.00 35.56
CA LEU A 46 30.90 27.78 35.57
C LEU A 46 30.78 28.58 36.88
N ARG A 47 31.10 27.97 38.02
CA ARG A 47 31.07 28.65 39.33
C ARG A 47 32.10 29.76 39.45
N SER A 48 33.33 29.56 38.95
CA SER A 48 34.36 30.61 38.96
C SER A 48 34.00 31.75 38.00
N TRP A 49 33.48 31.43 36.81
CA TRP A 49 33.02 32.38 35.81
C TRP A 49 31.85 33.24 36.31
N LEU A 50 30.84 32.62 36.95
CA LEU A 50 29.72 33.33 37.57
C LEU A 50 30.18 34.24 38.72
N ARG A 51 31.16 33.79 39.51
CA ARG A 51 31.74 34.56 40.62
C ARG A 51 32.54 35.78 40.11
N GLN A 52 33.33 35.62 39.05
CA GLN A 52 34.07 36.71 38.41
C GLN A 52 33.14 37.80 37.87
N ARG A 53 31.98 37.40 37.31
CA ARG A 53 30.99 38.33 36.74
C ARG A 53 29.99 38.89 37.76
N LYS A 54 30.15 38.61 39.06
CA LYS A 54 29.20 38.99 40.14
C LYS A 54 27.76 38.61 39.80
N TYR A 55 27.56 37.51 39.07
CA TYR A 55 26.22 37.09 38.66
C TYR A 55 25.47 36.53 39.87
N SER A 56 24.41 37.23 40.29
CA SER A 56 23.48 36.74 41.30
C SER A 56 22.31 36.02 40.61
N PRO A 57 22.07 34.72 40.88
CA PRO A 57 20.94 34.02 40.31
C PRO A 57 19.63 34.75 40.66
N PRO A 58 18.73 34.99 39.69
CA PRO A 58 17.48 35.67 39.99
C PRO A 58 16.67 34.84 40.99
N GLN A 59 16.41 35.39 42.18
CA GLN A 59 15.75 34.71 43.31
C GLN A 59 14.53 33.91 42.82
N ARG A 60 14.47 32.58 42.98
CA ARG A 60 13.36 31.82 42.37
C ARG A 60 12.02 32.26 42.96
N LEU A 61 11.08 32.68 42.12
CA LEU A 61 9.71 32.91 42.58
C LEU A 61 9.16 31.62 43.20
N PRO A 62 8.43 31.69 44.32
CA PRO A 62 7.72 30.56 44.88
C PRO A 62 6.83 29.85 43.85
N THR A 63 6.52 28.57 44.10
CA THR A 63 5.63 27.80 43.25
C THR A 63 4.27 28.49 43.15
N LEU A 64 3.61 28.41 42.00
CA LEU A 64 2.29 29.04 41.81
C LEU A 64 1.26 28.58 42.85
N SER A 65 1.38 27.33 43.33
CA SER A 65 0.58 26.80 44.45
C SER A 65 0.83 27.54 45.76
N THR A 66 2.09 27.83 46.10
CA THR A 66 2.49 28.59 47.28
C THR A 66 2.01 30.04 47.21
N ILE A 67 2.13 30.67 46.04
CA ILE A 67 1.63 32.04 45.81
C ILE A 67 0.10 32.07 45.93
N ARG A 68 -0.59 31.08 45.34
CA ARG A 68 -2.04 30.93 45.47
C ARG A 68 -2.48 30.74 46.93
N ARG A 69 -1.74 29.93 47.70
CA ARG A 69 -2.01 29.73 49.14
C ARG A 69 -1.85 31.03 49.93
N LYS A 70 -0.75 31.77 49.71
CA LYS A 70 -0.53 33.09 50.35
C LYS A 70 -1.64 34.09 50.01
N TYR A 71 -2.06 34.13 48.74
CA TYR A 71 -3.16 34.98 48.29
C TYR A 71 -4.49 34.64 48.96
N LEU A 72 -4.79 33.35 49.16
CA LEU A 72 -5.99 32.89 49.84
C LEU A 72 -5.94 33.07 51.36
N ARG A 73 -4.74 33.01 51.96
CA ARG A 73 -4.53 33.22 53.41
C ARG A 73 -4.77 34.66 53.86
N ALA A 74 -4.47 35.65 53.01
CA ALA A 74 -4.69 37.07 53.32
C ALA A 74 -6.15 37.43 53.71
N PRO A 75 -7.20 37.06 52.95
CA PRO A 75 -8.58 37.32 53.34
C PRO A 75 -9.06 36.49 54.55
N GLU A 76 -8.52 35.28 54.75
CA GLU A 76 -8.77 34.49 55.97
C GLU A 76 -8.25 35.21 57.21
N LEU A 77 -6.99 35.69 57.18
CA LEU A 77 -6.39 36.46 58.28
C LEU A 77 -7.14 37.77 58.54
N LEU A 78 -7.62 38.45 57.51
CA LEU A 78 -8.44 39.65 57.66
C LEU A 78 -9.77 39.35 58.37
N SER A 79 -10.40 38.21 58.07
CA SER A 79 -11.64 37.77 58.72
C SER A 79 -11.39 37.35 60.17
N GLU A 80 -10.30 36.63 60.43
CA GLU A 80 -9.86 36.26 61.79
C GLU A 80 -9.57 37.49 62.64
N LEU A 81 -8.91 38.51 62.08
CA LEU A 81 -8.59 39.77 62.75
C LEU A 81 -9.85 40.59 63.06
N LYS A 82 -10.78 40.71 62.10
CA LYS A 82 -12.08 41.38 62.32
C LYS A 82 -12.87 40.71 63.44
N ARG A 83 -12.96 39.39 63.44
CA ARG A 83 -13.65 38.62 64.49
C ARG A 83 -13.00 38.87 65.86
N LYS A 84 -11.67 38.77 65.96
CA LYS A 84 -10.93 38.98 67.22
C LYS A 84 -11.00 40.42 67.72
N ALA A 85 -11.03 41.41 66.83
CA ALA A 85 -11.24 42.81 67.18
C ALA A 85 -12.66 43.06 67.72
N GLN A 86 -13.67 42.39 67.14
CA GLN A 86 -15.06 42.48 67.61
C GLN A 86 -15.27 41.78 68.96
N GLU A 87 -14.61 40.63 69.19
CA GLU A 87 -14.59 39.95 70.50
C GLU A 87 -14.03 40.88 71.59
N LEU A 88 -12.88 41.52 71.34
CA LEU A 88 -12.30 42.50 72.27
C LEU A 88 -13.17 43.75 72.48
N GLN A 89 -13.97 44.14 71.49
CA GLN A 89 -14.86 45.29 71.60
C GLN A 89 -16.08 44.97 72.48
N ASN A 90 -16.62 43.75 72.40
CA ASN A 90 -17.77 43.31 73.18
C ASN A 90 -17.40 42.97 74.64
N GLU A 91 -16.17 42.51 74.90
CA GLU A 91 -15.71 42.08 76.23
C GLU A 91 -15.17 43.23 77.10
N ARG A 92 -15.05 44.45 76.52
CA ARG A 92 -14.60 45.66 77.22
C ARG A 92 -15.58 46.16 78.30
N GLU A 93 -16.74 45.51 78.41
CA GLU A 93 -17.80 45.77 79.39
C GLU A 93 -17.74 44.83 80.63
N GLY A 94 -16.78 43.89 80.69
CA GLY A 94 -16.57 42.99 81.83
C GLY A 94 -15.21 43.17 82.52
N GLU A 95 -15.16 42.96 83.84
CA GLU A 95 -13.93 43.00 84.65
C GLU A 95 -13.02 41.79 84.32
N GLU A 96 -12.12 41.95 83.36
CA GLU A 96 -11.08 40.96 83.05
C GLU A 96 -9.69 41.40 83.56
N LYS A 97 -8.86 40.40 83.92
CA LYS A 97 -7.48 40.59 84.38
C LYS A 97 -6.61 41.17 83.25
N GLU A 98 -5.84 42.21 83.55
CA GLU A 98 -4.94 42.94 82.63
C GLU A 98 -3.98 42.01 81.85
N GLU A 99 -3.59 40.88 82.43
CA GLU A 99 -2.77 39.84 81.79
C GLU A 99 -3.46 39.11 80.63
N GLU A 100 -4.76 38.85 80.72
CA GLU A 100 -5.54 38.17 79.68
C GLU A 100 -5.81 39.10 78.51
N TRP A 101 -6.09 40.37 78.83
CA TRP A 101 -6.19 41.46 77.86
C TRP A 101 -4.89 41.64 77.05
N SER A 102 -3.75 41.65 77.75
CA SER A 102 -2.42 41.74 77.13
C SER A 102 -2.13 40.54 76.19
N LYS A 103 -2.52 39.32 76.59
CA LYS A 103 -2.37 38.11 75.75
C LYS A 103 -3.22 38.20 74.48
N ARG A 104 -4.46 38.69 74.56
CA ARG A 104 -5.36 38.81 73.40
C ARG A 104 -4.89 39.90 72.43
N ILE A 105 -4.40 41.03 72.93
CA ILE A 105 -3.77 42.08 72.11
C ILE A 105 -2.55 41.51 71.37
N ALA A 106 -1.69 40.76 72.06
CA ALA A 106 -0.52 40.14 71.43
C ALA A 106 -0.89 39.16 70.30
N VAL A 107 -2.03 38.46 70.38
CA VAL A 107 -2.53 37.59 69.29
C VAL A 107 -3.00 38.43 68.09
N ILE A 108 -3.71 39.53 68.32
CA ILE A 108 -4.15 40.44 67.24
C ILE A 108 -2.95 41.10 66.57
N GLU A 109 -1.94 41.52 67.33
CA GLU A 109 -0.71 42.08 66.79
C GLU A 109 0.04 41.07 65.93
N LYS A 110 0.11 39.80 66.34
CA LYS A 110 0.69 38.73 65.52
C LYS A 110 -0.05 38.56 64.20
N LEU A 111 -1.39 38.47 64.22
CA LEU A 111 -2.22 38.35 63.02
C LEU A 111 -2.10 39.60 62.11
N LYS A 112 -2.06 40.79 62.70
CA LYS A 112 -1.85 42.07 62.00
C LYS A 112 -0.50 42.11 61.32
N ASN A 113 0.56 41.66 62.01
CA ASN A 113 1.91 41.62 61.47
C ASN A 113 2.02 40.57 60.35
N GLU A 114 1.40 39.40 60.49
CA GLU A 114 1.33 38.38 59.44
C GLU A 114 0.58 38.88 58.20
N LEU A 115 -0.54 39.59 58.38
CA LEU A 115 -1.26 40.19 57.26
C LEU A 115 -0.44 41.31 56.60
N LYS A 116 0.25 42.13 57.39
CA LYS A 116 1.10 43.23 56.88
C LYS A 116 2.28 42.69 56.06
N THR A 117 2.93 41.63 56.52
CA THR A 117 4.03 40.99 55.77
C THR A 117 3.51 40.38 54.47
N LEU A 118 2.42 39.61 54.50
CA LEU A 118 1.81 39.04 53.29
C LEU A 118 1.37 40.11 52.29
N MET A 119 0.76 41.21 52.75
CA MET A 119 0.36 42.31 51.88
C MET A 119 1.56 43.02 51.26
N SER A 120 2.64 43.23 52.00
CA SER A 120 3.87 43.83 51.47
C SER A 120 4.54 42.94 50.41
N GLU A 121 4.56 41.63 50.62
CA GLU A 121 5.10 40.67 49.65
C GLU A 121 4.24 40.55 48.38
N LEU A 122 2.91 40.55 48.53
CA LEU A 122 1.98 40.38 47.40
C LEU A 122 1.75 41.67 46.61
N SER A 123 1.99 42.84 47.22
CA SER A 123 1.79 44.15 46.59
C SER A 123 3.06 44.72 45.96
N ASP A 124 4.23 44.07 46.13
CA ASP A 124 5.47 44.47 45.48
C ASP A 124 5.32 44.46 43.95
N PRO A 125 5.49 45.61 43.26
CA PRO A 125 5.38 45.70 41.80
C PRO A 125 6.34 44.76 41.06
N PHE A 126 7.54 44.51 41.61
CA PHE A 126 8.52 43.61 41.00
C PHE A 126 8.05 42.15 41.07
N PHE A 127 7.56 41.72 42.24
CA PHE A 127 6.94 40.41 42.41
C PHE A 127 5.75 40.19 41.46
N ILE A 128 4.86 41.18 41.32
CA ILE A 128 3.68 41.11 40.44
C ILE A 128 4.10 40.97 38.97
N ASN A 129 5.02 41.80 38.49
CA ASN A 129 5.49 41.75 37.09
C ASN A 129 6.13 40.40 36.78
N ARG A 130 6.96 39.89 37.69
CA ARG A 130 7.61 38.60 37.53
C ARG A 130 6.61 37.42 37.56
N LEU A 131 5.55 37.53 38.36
CA LEU A 131 4.45 36.57 38.37
C LEU A 131 3.67 36.58 37.04
N LYS A 132 3.38 37.77 36.49
CA LYS A 132 2.74 37.94 35.17
C LYS A 132 3.58 37.31 34.06
N GLU A 133 4.90 37.49 34.09
CA GLU A 133 5.81 36.84 33.13
C GLU A 133 5.79 35.32 33.25
N LYS A 134 5.83 34.78 34.48
CA LYS A 134 5.77 33.33 34.75
C LYS A 134 4.46 32.74 34.22
N LEU A 135 3.32 33.40 34.47
CA LEU A 135 2.01 32.99 33.95
C LEU A 135 1.96 33.05 32.43
N SER A 136 2.48 34.10 31.82
CA SER A 136 2.55 34.24 30.35
C SER A 136 3.44 33.18 29.70
N LYS A 137 4.59 32.84 30.32
CA LYS A 137 5.45 31.73 29.88
C LYS A 137 4.71 30.40 29.94
N ILE A 138 3.97 30.11 31.01
CA ILE A 138 3.18 28.89 31.16
C ILE A 138 2.07 28.81 30.11
N ARG A 139 1.32 29.90 29.90
CA ARG A 139 0.26 29.98 28.87
C ARG A 139 0.82 29.73 27.47
N ARG A 140 1.95 30.37 27.13
CA ARG A 140 2.66 30.13 25.86
C ARG A 140 3.12 28.69 25.72
N HIS A 141 3.73 28.12 26.76
CA HIS A 141 4.20 26.74 26.74
C HIS A 141 3.05 25.73 26.62
N LYS A 142 1.89 25.99 27.24
CA LYS A 142 0.68 25.15 27.05
C LYS A 142 0.22 25.18 25.60
N LYS A 143 0.07 26.39 25.00
CA LYS A 143 -0.31 26.54 23.59
C LYS A 143 0.70 25.87 22.65
N TRP A 144 2.00 26.06 22.91
CA TRP A 144 3.07 25.44 22.14
C TRP A 144 3.00 23.90 22.23
N ARG A 145 2.86 23.32 23.43
CA ARG A 145 2.73 21.86 23.61
C ARG A 145 1.55 21.30 22.83
N THR A 146 0.37 21.92 22.91
CA THR A 146 -0.80 21.48 22.16
C THR A 146 -0.54 21.50 20.65
N ARG A 147 0.05 22.58 20.12
CA ARG A 147 0.41 22.68 18.69
C ARG A 147 1.47 21.65 18.30
N HIS A 148 2.47 21.43 19.14
CA HIS A 148 3.56 20.49 18.90
C HIS A 148 3.05 19.05 18.86
N VAL A 149 2.22 18.65 19.83
CA VAL A 149 1.58 17.32 19.86
C VAL A 149 0.71 17.11 18.62
N LYS A 150 -0.12 18.10 18.24
CA LYS A 150 -0.92 18.03 17.00
C LYS A 150 -0.05 17.86 15.75
N ARG A 151 1.07 18.59 15.67
CA ARG A 151 2.02 18.48 14.54
C ARG A 151 2.65 17.08 14.49
N LEU A 152 3.11 16.56 15.63
CA LEU A 152 3.67 15.21 15.70
C LEU A 152 2.64 14.14 15.32
N GLN A 153 1.39 14.31 15.75
CA GLN A 153 0.31 13.40 15.38
C GLN A 153 0.04 13.44 13.88
N SER A 154 -0.10 14.63 13.30
CA SER A 154 -0.28 14.79 11.85
C SER A 154 0.86 14.15 11.05
N VAL A 155 2.12 14.26 11.49
CA VAL A 155 3.26 13.60 10.85
C VAL A 155 3.18 12.07 10.98
N ARG A 156 2.71 11.54 12.12
CA ARG A 156 2.49 10.10 12.31
C ARG A 156 1.37 9.58 11.42
N ASP A 157 0.24 10.28 11.37
CA ASP A 157 -0.91 9.92 10.55
C ASP A 157 -0.56 9.94 9.07
N GLU A 158 0.20 10.95 8.63
CA GLU A 158 0.70 11.04 7.25
C GLU A 158 1.65 9.89 6.90
N ARG A 159 2.59 9.54 7.79
CA ARG A 159 3.45 8.36 7.61
C ARG A 159 2.64 7.07 7.56
N GLN A 160 1.59 6.96 8.37
CA GLN A 160 0.71 5.81 8.39
C GLN A 160 -0.07 5.68 7.07
N ARG A 161 -0.66 6.77 6.57
CA ARG A 161 -1.33 6.79 5.25
C ARG A 161 -0.38 6.43 4.11
N ARG A 162 0.87 6.92 4.15
CA ARG A 162 1.91 6.53 3.17
C ARG A 162 2.21 5.04 3.23
N ARG A 163 2.29 4.45 4.42
CA ARG A 163 2.43 2.99 4.54
C ARG A 163 1.23 2.26 3.99
N GLU A 164 0.02 2.68 4.33
CA GLU A 164 -1.22 2.05 3.86
C GLU A 164 -1.36 2.12 2.33
N THR A 165 -1.01 3.25 1.72
CA THR A 165 -0.98 3.38 0.25
C THR A 165 0.08 2.47 -0.38
N LEU A 166 1.29 2.39 0.19
CA LEU A 166 2.30 1.44 -0.27
C LEU A 166 1.85 -0.02 -0.11
N HIS A 167 1.21 -0.38 1.00
CA HIS A 167 0.68 -1.73 1.21
C HIS A 167 -0.40 -2.07 0.19
N LYS A 168 -1.33 -1.15 -0.08
CA LYS A 168 -2.33 -1.31 -1.13
C LYS A 168 -1.69 -1.53 -2.50
N LEU A 169 -0.70 -0.72 -2.86
CA LEU A 169 0.03 -0.88 -4.12
C LEU A 169 0.74 -2.24 -4.21
N ILE A 170 1.33 -2.70 -3.11
CA ILE A 170 1.95 -4.04 -3.04
C ILE A 170 0.91 -5.13 -3.23
N ASP A 171 -0.26 -5.01 -2.61
CA ASP A 171 -1.35 -5.99 -2.73
C ASP A 171 -1.97 -5.99 -4.14
N GLU A 172 -2.13 -4.82 -4.76
CA GLU A 172 -2.53 -4.68 -6.17
C GLU A 172 -1.52 -5.37 -7.08
N TRP A 173 -0.22 -5.12 -6.91
CA TRP A 173 0.84 -5.80 -7.67
C TRP A 173 0.82 -7.31 -7.48
N ARG A 174 0.59 -7.79 -6.25
CA ARG A 174 0.49 -9.22 -5.96
C ARG A 174 -0.73 -9.85 -6.62
N THR A 175 -1.88 -9.20 -6.56
CA THR A 175 -3.11 -9.72 -7.18
C THR A 175 -2.99 -9.74 -8.70
N GLU A 176 -2.41 -8.70 -9.31
CA GLU A 176 -2.09 -8.67 -10.75
C GLU A 176 -1.10 -9.79 -11.14
N TRP A 177 -0.05 -9.99 -10.35
CA TRP A 177 0.95 -11.03 -10.63
C TRP A 177 0.33 -12.44 -10.54
N ILE A 178 -0.45 -12.71 -9.49
CA ILE A 178 -1.19 -13.97 -9.33
C ILE A 178 -2.17 -14.17 -10.49
N ALA A 179 -2.89 -13.12 -10.89
CA ALA A 179 -3.81 -13.18 -12.02
C ALA A 179 -3.10 -13.49 -13.35
N LYS A 180 -1.94 -12.86 -13.60
CA LYS A 180 -1.09 -13.15 -14.76
C LYS A 180 -0.58 -14.58 -14.75
N GLU A 181 -0.11 -15.07 -13.61
CA GLU A 181 0.37 -16.45 -13.47
C GLU A 181 -0.77 -17.46 -13.68
N LEU A 182 -1.95 -17.20 -13.11
CA LEU A 182 -3.13 -18.04 -13.29
C LEU A 182 -3.61 -18.06 -14.74
N ALA A 183 -3.61 -16.92 -15.42
CA ALA A 183 -3.93 -16.83 -16.84
C ALA A 183 -2.94 -17.62 -17.70
N SER A 184 -1.63 -17.49 -17.44
CA SER A 184 -0.59 -18.28 -18.10
C SER A 184 -0.77 -19.78 -17.88
N LYS A 185 -1.05 -20.22 -16.65
CA LYS A 185 -1.34 -21.63 -16.34
C LYS A 185 -2.59 -22.14 -17.07
N ARG A 186 -3.66 -21.34 -17.14
CA ARG A 186 -4.87 -21.68 -17.90
C ARG A 186 -4.60 -21.79 -19.40
N GLU A 187 -3.79 -20.91 -19.97
CA GLU A 187 -3.38 -20.96 -21.37
C GLU A 187 -2.54 -22.21 -21.68
N GLN A 188 -1.57 -22.53 -20.83
CA GLN A 188 -0.79 -23.77 -20.92
C GLN A 188 -1.68 -25.02 -20.81
N ALA A 189 -2.67 -25.02 -19.91
CA ALA A 189 -3.62 -26.11 -19.78
C ALA A 189 -4.41 -26.33 -21.07
N ARG A 190 -4.95 -25.26 -21.68
CA ARG A 190 -5.66 -25.33 -22.97
C ARG A 190 -4.77 -25.90 -24.09
N ARG A 191 -3.53 -25.41 -24.22
CA ARG A 191 -2.55 -25.95 -25.19
C ARG A 191 -2.28 -27.43 -24.99
N ASN A 192 -2.09 -27.84 -23.73
CA ASN A 192 -1.82 -29.24 -23.40
C ASN A 192 -3.03 -30.14 -23.69
N GLU A 193 -4.25 -29.67 -23.46
CA GLU A 193 -5.46 -30.38 -23.86
C GLU A 193 -5.56 -30.54 -25.38
N ALA A 194 -5.25 -29.50 -26.14
CA ALA A 194 -5.24 -29.55 -27.61
C ALA A 194 -4.23 -30.59 -28.13
N ILE A 195 -3.02 -30.62 -27.54
CA ILE A 195 -2.00 -31.64 -27.85
C ILE A 195 -2.52 -33.05 -27.53
N LYS A 196 -3.08 -33.25 -26.34
CA LYS A 196 -3.64 -34.55 -25.93
C LYS A 196 -4.75 -35.05 -26.85
N ARG A 197 -5.61 -34.16 -27.38
CA ARG A 197 -6.67 -34.53 -28.34
C ARG A 197 -6.07 -35.09 -29.63
N VAL A 198 -5.01 -34.46 -30.15
CA VAL A 198 -4.30 -34.95 -31.34
C VAL A 198 -3.60 -36.28 -31.06
N GLU A 199 -2.87 -36.38 -29.95
CA GLU A 199 -2.19 -37.63 -29.55
C GLU A 199 -3.17 -38.80 -29.38
N ALA A 200 -4.35 -38.56 -28.80
CA ALA A 200 -5.39 -39.58 -28.67
C ALA A 200 -5.93 -40.03 -30.03
N ALA A 201 -6.12 -39.10 -30.99
CA ALA A 201 -6.52 -39.44 -32.34
C ALA A 201 -5.43 -40.25 -33.08
N ASP A 202 -4.16 -39.90 -32.90
CA ASP A 202 -3.02 -40.64 -33.43
C ASP A 202 -2.93 -42.06 -32.89
N GLN A 203 -3.14 -42.24 -31.58
CA GLN A 203 -3.18 -43.56 -30.96
C GLN A 203 -4.32 -44.43 -31.52
N LYS A 204 -5.51 -43.86 -31.73
CA LYS A 204 -6.63 -44.59 -32.35
C LYS A 204 -6.28 -45.03 -33.77
N LYS A 205 -5.67 -44.14 -34.57
CA LYS A 205 -5.20 -44.45 -35.92
C LYS A 205 -4.12 -45.54 -35.92
N LEU A 206 -3.18 -45.49 -34.98
CA LEU A 206 -2.13 -46.49 -34.85
C LEU A 206 -2.73 -47.88 -34.55
N ARG A 207 -3.62 -47.95 -33.55
CA ARG A 207 -4.33 -49.21 -33.21
C ARG A 207 -5.13 -49.74 -34.38
N HIS A 208 -5.80 -48.86 -35.13
CA HIS A 208 -6.54 -49.26 -36.32
C HIS A 208 -5.61 -49.89 -37.36
N LYS A 209 -4.48 -49.24 -37.68
CA LYS A 209 -3.48 -49.78 -38.62
C LYS A 209 -2.95 -51.15 -38.18
N GLU A 210 -2.72 -51.34 -36.89
CA GLU A 210 -2.30 -52.65 -36.34
C GLU A 210 -3.35 -53.74 -36.57
N LEU A 211 -4.63 -53.42 -36.34
CA LEU A 211 -5.75 -54.33 -36.58
C LEU A 211 -5.92 -54.65 -38.08
N THR A 212 -5.78 -53.65 -38.95
CA THR A 212 -5.82 -53.84 -40.41
C THR A 212 -4.70 -54.78 -40.87
N LEU A 213 -3.47 -54.56 -40.37
CA LEU A 213 -2.33 -55.40 -40.68
C LEU A 213 -2.53 -56.85 -40.17
N LEU A 214 -3.16 -57.02 -39.01
CA LEU A 214 -3.50 -58.34 -38.48
C LEU A 214 -4.50 -59.06 -39.38
N LEU A 215 -5.55 -58.36 -39.84
CA LEU A 215 -6.55 -58.91 -40.76
C LEU A 215 -5.90 -59.38 -42.08
N GLU A 216 -4.98 -58.58 -42.63
CA GLU A 216 -4.21 -58.95 -43.83
C GLU A 216 -3.35 -60.21 -43.60
N LYS A 217 -2.67 -60.30 -42.44
CA LYS A 217 -1.87 -61.49 -42.08
C LYS A 217 -2.74 -62.74 -41.94
N VAL A 218 -3.93 -62.61 -41.36
CA VAL A 218 -4.90 -63.72 -41.23
C VAL A 218 -5.38 -64.18 -42.61
N GLY A 219 -5.67 -63.25 -43.52
CA GLY A 219 -5.99 -63.57 -44.93
C GLY A 219 -4.87 -64.35 -45.62
N LYS A 220 -3.64 -63.83 -45.58
CA LYS A 220 -2.45 -64.49 -46.15
C LYS A 220 -2.21 -65.89 -45.56
N LEU A 221 -2.42 -66.07 -44.26
CA LEU A 221 -2.26 -67.37 -43.61
C LEU A 221 -3.28 -68.40 -44.13
N ARG A 222 -4.54 -68.00 -44.31
CA ARG A 222 -5.57 -68.87 -44.91
C ARG A 222 -5.22 -69.22 -46.35
N ASP A 223 -4.72 -68.27 -47.13
CA ASP A 223 -4.29 -68.51 -48.52
C ASP A 223 -3.16 -69.54 -48.59
N ILE A 224 -2.11 -69.38 -47.78
CA ILE A 224 -1.00 -70.33 -47.70
C ILE A 224 -1.49 -71.73 -47.32
N ARG A 225 -2.42 -71.84 -46.36
CA ARG A 225 -3.00 -73.15 -45.95
C ARG A 225 -3.82 -73.78 -47.08
N ARG A 226 -4.63 -73.01 -47.79
CA ARG A 226 -5.39 -73.49 -48.95
C ARG A 226 -4.47 -73.97 -50.07
N GLU A 227 -3.44 -73.20 -50.41
CA GLU A 227 -2.46 -73.57 -51.43
C GLU A 227 -1.66 -74.82 -51.06
N ARG A 228 -1.33 -75.00 -49.78
CA ARG A 228 -0.71 -76.25 -49.30
C ARG A 228 -1.63 -77.46 -49.53
N LEU A 229 -2.88 -77.37 -49.08
CA LEU A 229 -3.85 -78.47 -49.18
C LEU A 229 -4.22 -78.79 -50.63
N LYS A 230 -4.27 -77.79 -51.52
CA LYS A 230 -4.42 -78.00 -52.97
C LYS A 230 -3.28 -78.83 -53.55
N ARG A 231 -2.03 -78.57 -53.13
CA ARG A 231 -0.86 -79.38 -53.57
C ARG A 231 -0.90 -80.81 -53.06
N GLU A 232 -1.54 -81.04 -51.91
CA GLU A 232 -1.79 -82.37 -51.34
C GLU A 232 -2.98 -83.10 -52.01
N GLY A 233 -3.65 -82.46 -52.99
CA GLY A 233 -4.74 -83.06 -53.76
C GLY A 233 -6.14 -82.78 -53.23
N HIS A 234 -6.28 -81.94 -52.20
CA HIS A 234 -7.59 -81.54 -51.66
C HIS A 234 -8.24 -80.44 -52.52
N PHE A 235 -9.50 -80.67 -52.92
CA PHE A 235 -10.32 -79.72 -53.68
C PHE A 235 -11.28 -78.96 -52.75
N PHE A 236 -11.30 -77.63 -52.85
CA PHE A 236 -12.17 -76.77 -52.05
C PHE A 236 -13.34 -76.28 -52.92
N PRO A 237 -14.61 -76.60 -52.56
CA PRO A 237 -15.79 -76.05 -53.23
C PRO A 237 -15.86 -74.52 -53.13
N GLU A 238 -16.55 -73.87 -54.07
CA GLU A 238 -16.78 -72.41 -54.08
C GLU A 238 -17.53 -71.89 -52.84
N GLU A 239 -18.08 -72.78 -52.00
CA GLU A 239 -18.78 -72.45 -50.75
C GLU A 239 -17.85 -72.03 -49.59
N ASP A 240 -16.53 -72.28 -49.68
CA ASP A 240 -15.53 -71.83 -48.69
C ASP A 240 -15.25 -70.30 -48.78
N ASN A 241 -16.08 -69.59 -49.56
CA ASN A 241 -16.12 -68.13 -49.71
C ASN A 241 -16.68 -67.39 -48.50
N GLU A 242 -17.34 -68.05 -47.54
CA GLU A 242 -17.91 -67.36 -46.37
C GLU A 242 -16.81 -66.64 -45.55
N PHE A 243 -15.63 -67.25 -45.41
CA PHE A 243 -14.47 -66.61 -44.79
C PHE A 243 -14.01 -65.37 -45.57
N PHE A 244 -13.87 -65.48 -46.90
CA PHE A 244 -13.41 -64.36 -47.74
C PHE A 244 -14.45 -63.25 -47.82
N SER A 245 -15.74 -63.59 -47.80
CA SER A 245 -16.86 -62.65 -47.70
C SER A 245 -16.84 -61.91 -46.36
N ARG A 246 -16.63 -62.63 -45.24
CA ARG A 246 -16.43 -62.00 -43.91
C ARG A 246 -15.20 -61.11 -43.87
N VAL A 247 -14.06 -61.56 -44.39
CA VAL A 247 -12.82 -60.76 -44.44
C VAL A 247 -12.99 -59.54 -45.35
N ALA A 248 -13.66 -59.66 -46.49
CA ALA A 248 -13.97 -58.54 -47.39
C ALA A 248 -14.93 -57.54 -46.73
N SER A 249 -15.96 -58.03 -46.04
CA SER A 249 -16.88 -57.20 -45.25
C SER A 249 -16.16 -56.46 -44.12
N LEU A 250 -15.32 -57.16 -43.35
CA LEU A 250 -14.47 -56.57 -42.31
C LEU A 250 -13.46 -55.58 -42.88
N SER A 251 -12.86 -55.88 -44.04
CA SER A 251 -11.94 -54.96 -44.73
C SER A 251 -12.65 -53.68 -45.16
N ASN A 252 -13.89 -53.79 -45.69
CA ASN A 252 -14.71 -52.63 -46.03
C ASN A 252 -15.10 -51.83 -44.78
N ALA A 253 -15.49 -52.50 -43.70
CA ALA A 253 -15.76 -51.86 -42.42
C ALA A 253 -14.52 -51.15 -41.86
N MET A 254 -13.34 -51.76 -41.98
CA MET A 254 -12.07 -51.15 -41.58
C MET A 254 -11.74 -49.92 -42.43
N LYS A 255 -11.98 -49.94 -43.75
CA LYS A 255 -11.79 -48.76 -44.61
C LYS A 255 -12.69 -47.60 -44.19
N ILE A 256 -13.97 -47.86 -43.90
CA ILE A 256 -14.91 -46.83 -43.42
C ILE A 256 -14.42 -46.26 -42.08
N GLU A 257 -13.97 -47.11 -41.16
CA GLU A 257 -13.45 -46.67 -39.87
C GLU A 257 -12.13 -45.91 -39.99
N GLN A 258 -11.25 -46.30 -40.91
CA GLN A 258 -10.02 -45.57 -41.24
C GLN A 258 -10.34 -44.15 -41.71
N GLU A 259 -11.30 -43.97 -42.63
CA GLU A 259 -11.75 -42.64 -43.07
C GLU A 259 -12.35 -41.82 -41.92
N ARG A 260 -13.11 -42.46 -41.01
CA ARG A 260 -13.66 -41.79 -39.82
C ARG A 260 -12.54 -41.29 -38.91
N LEU A 261 -11.54 -42.12 -38.64
CA LEU A 261 -10.39 -41.78 -37.80
C LEU A 261 -9.48 -40.72 -38.46
N ASP A 262 -9.35 -40.75 -39.79
CA ASP A 262 -8.62 -39.73 -40.54
C ASP A 262 -9.32 -38.37 -40.47
N LYS A 263 -10.65 -38.34 -40.58
CA LYS A 263 -11.45 -37.13 -40.37
C LYS A 263 -11.33 -36.61 -38.93
N GLU A 264 -11.42 -37.49 -37.93
CA GLU A 264 -11.28 -37.15 -36.51
C GLU A 264 -9.90 -36.54 -36.21
N HIS A 265 -8.82 -37.13 -36.76
CA HIS A 265 -7.47 -36.60 -36.64
C HIS A 265 -7.30 -35.25 -37.34
N LEU A 266 -7.77 -35.11 -38.59
CA LEU A 266 -7.71 -33.85 -39.32
C LEU A 266 -8.44 -32.73 -38.58
N GLN A 267 -9.61 -33.03 -38.02
CA GLN A 267 -10.36 -32.08 -37.21
C GLN A 267 -9.60 -31.69 -35.94
N ALA A 268 -9.00 -32.65 -35.22
CA ALA A 268 -8.20 -32.35 -34.04
C ALA A 268 -6.98 -31.46 -34.35
N VAL A 269 -6.31 -31.70 -35.49
CA VAL A 269 -5.19 -30.88 -35.96
C VAL A 269 -5.64 -29.50 -36.40
N GLN A 270 -6.77 -29.39 -37.10
CA GLN A 270 -7.38 -28.11 -37.48
C GLN A 270 -7.75 -27.29 -36.25
N ASN A 271 -8.46 -27.87 -35.29
CA ASN A 271 -8.81 -27.19 -34.04
C ASN A 271 -7.56 -26.68 -33.30
N LYS A 272 -6.51 -27.51 -33.18
CA LYS A 272 -5.22 -27.09 -32.59
C LYS A 272 -4.58 -25.92 -33.35
N ARG A 273 -4.68 -25.91 -34.68
CA ARG A 273 -4.15 -24.84 -35.54
C ARG A 273 -4.95 -23.56 -35.37
N GLU A 274 -6.27 -23.64 -35.36
CA GLU A 274 -7.18 -22.51 -35.13
C GLU A 274 -6.96 -21.89 -33.75
N GLU A 275 -6.88 -22.71 -32.70
CA GLU A 275 -6.54 -22.27 -31.34
C GLU A 275 -5.16 -21.58 -31.31
N GLY A 276 -4.17 -22.10 -32.04
CA GLY A 276 -2.84 -21.48 -32.15
C GLY A 276 -2.85 -20.13 -32.89
N ILE A 277 -3.67 -20.01 -33.94
CA ILE A 277 -3.86 -18.74 -34.67
C ILE A 277 -4.58 -17.72 -33.78
N GLU A 278 -5.64 -18.12 -33.10
CA GLU A 278 -6.39 -17.25 -32.18
C GLU A 278 -5.51 -16.76 -31.02
N GLU A 279 -4.68 -17.63 -30.46
CA GLU A 279 -3.68 -17.26 -29.46
C GLU A 279 -2.63 -16.29 -30.01
N GLY A 280 -2.16 -16.51 -31.25
CA GLY A 280 -1.25 -15.60 -31.94
C GLY A 280 -1.86 -14.23 -32.17
N MET A 281 -3.11 -14.16 -32.61
CA MET A 281 -3.88 -12.92 -32.80
C MET A 281 -4.06 -12.17 -31.47
N LYS A 282 -4.47 -12.87 -30.40
CA LYS A 282 -4.60 -12.28 -29.06
C LYS A 282 -3.27 -11.80 -28.50
N LYS A 283 -2.17 -12.47 -28.82
CA LYS A 283 -0.83 -12.03 -28.43
C LYS A 283 -0.44 -10.77 -29.20
N GLN A 284 -0.66 -10.75 -30.51
CA GLN A 284 -0.40 -9.58 -31.34
C GLN A 284 -1.23 -8.38 -30.90
N GLU A 285 -2.52 -8.56 -30.59
CA GLU A 285 -3.42 -7.54 -30.04
C GLU A 285 -2.92 -7.00 -28.69
N ARG A 286 -2.47 -7.87 -27.78
CA ARG A 286 -1.86 -7.47 -26.50
C ARG A 286 -0.53 -6.74 -26.63
N GLU A 287 0.20 -7.00 -27.71
CA GLU A 287 1.52 -6.41 -28.01
C GLU A 287 1.43 -5.13 -28.85
N ARG A 288 0.23 -4.72 -29.30
CA ARG A 288 0.07 -3.45 -30.03
C ARG A 288 0.36 -2.28 -29.10
N ASP A 289 1.38 -1.50 -29.45
CA ASP A 289 1.71 -0.27 -28.75
C ASP A 289 0.66 0.80 -29.09
N LEU A 290 -0.01 1.33 -28.07
CA LEU A 290 -0.99 2.42 -28.20
C LEU A 290 -0.44 3.62 -28.99
N CYS A 291 0.86 3.91 -28.87
CA CYS A 291 1.51 4.99 -29.60
C CYS A 291 1.62 4.66 -31.10
N TYR A 292 1.97 3.42 -31.41
CA TYR A 292 2.03 2.91 -32.78
C TYR A 292 0.63 2.88 -33.42
N GLU A 293 -0.39 2.40 -32.68
CA GLU A 293 -1.78 2.41 -33.15
C GLU A 293 -2.27 3.83 -33.42
N TYR A 294 -2.02 4.77 -32.52
CA TYR A 294 -2.40 6.17 -32.75
C TYR A 294 -1.72 6.78 -33.98
N TRP A 295 -0.45 6.47 -34.21
CA TRP A 295 0.29 6.99 -35.36
C TRP A 295 -0.17 6.37 -36.69
N HIS A 296 -0.43 5.07 -36.70
CA HIS A 296 -0.79 4.31 -37.90
C HIS A 296 -2.31 4.10 -38.08
N GLN A 297 -3.17 4.63 -37.21
CA GLN A 297 -4.63 4.42 -37.26
C GLN A 297 -5.22 4.74 -38.64
N ALA A 298 -4.74 5.80 -39.29
CA ALA A 298 -5.21 6.24 -40.60
C ALA A 298 -4.73 5.35 -41.76
N GLU A 299 -3.65 4.58 -41.56
CA GLU A 299 -3.16 3.60 -42.53
C GLU A 299 -3.86 2.24 -42.38
N MET A 300 -4.30 1.91 -41.17
CA MET A 300 -4.88 0.61 -40.84
C MET A 300 -6.39 0.54 -41.08
N GLU A 301 -7.12 1.63 -40.87
CA GLU A 301 -8.58 1.66 -40.99
C GLU A 301 -9.06 2.93 -41.71
N ILE A 302 -9.90 2.73 -42.74
CA ILE A 302 -10.41 3.84 -43.55
C ILE A 302 -11.30 4.78 -42.73
N ASP A 303 -12.01 4.28 -41.73
CA ASP A 303 -12.86 5.08 -40.85
C ASP A 303 -12.02 6.00 -39.96
N CYS A 304 -10.87 5.53 -39.46
CA CYS A 304 -9.89 6.35 -38.75
C CYS A 304 -9.31 7.45 -39.65
N LEU A 305 -8.97 7.12 -40.90
CA LEU A 305 -8.51 8.12 -41.87
C LEU A 305 -9.57 9.22 -42.11
N VAL A 306 -10.83 8.81 -42.31
CA VAL A 306 -11.95 9.74 -42.49
C VAL A 306 -12.17 10.60 -41.25
N ALA A 307 -12.07 10.01 -40.05
CA ALA A 307 -12.20 10.75 -38.79
C ALA A 307 -11.08 11.78 -38.60
N VAL A 308 -9.82 11.39 -38.83
CA VAL A 308 -8.67 12.32 -38.80
C VAL A 308 -8.88 13.44 -39.80
N ARG A 309 -9.32 13.12 -41.03
CA ARG A 309 -9.61 14.15 -42.04
C ARG A 309 -10.69 15.13 -41.60
N ARG A 310 -11.80 14.63 -41.04
CA ARG A 310 -12.88 15.47 -40.51
C ARG A 310 -12.42 16.39 -39.38
N GLN A 311 -11.54 15.91 -38.50
CA GLN A 311 -10.95 16.74 -37.45
C GLN A 311 -10.08 17.87 -38.03
N TRP A 312 -9.29 17.59 -39.07
CA TRP A 312 -8.55 18.63 -39.78
C TRP A 312 -9.46 19.64 -40.49
N ASP A 313 -10.53 19.16 -41.14
CA ASP A 313 -11.49 20.01 -41.84
C ASP A 313 -12.22 20.97 -40.88
N ALA A 314 -12.41 20.58 -39.61
CA ALA A 314 -12.98 21.44 -38.57
C ALA A 314 -12.19 22.75 -38.35
N TYR A 315 -10.90 22.76 -38.67
CA TYR A 315 -10.06 23.97 -38.58
C TYR A 315 -10.16 24.88 -39.80
N LEU A 316 -10.62 24.35 -40.93
CA LEU A 316 -10.70 25.06 -42.21
C LEU A 316 -12.08 25.69 -42.44
N VAL A 317 -13.12 25.19 -41.79
CA VAL A 317 -14.48 25.71 -41.94
C VAL A 317 -14.67 27.07 -41.24
N PRO A 318 -15.64 27.89 -41.68
CA PRO A 318 -15.95 29.17 -41.04
C PRO A 318 -16.40 28.99 -39.58
N PRO A 319 -16.16 29.98 -38.68
CA PRO A 319 -16.51 29.87 -37.27
C PRO A 319 -18.03 29.74 -37.01
N SER A 320 -18.84 30.09 -38.00
CA SER A 320 -20.30 29.96 -37.96
C SER A 320 -20.79 28.52 -38.17
N ALA A 321 -19.92 27.60 -38.59
CA ALA A 321 -20.27 26.21 -38.79
C ALA A 321 -20.26 25.43 -37.44
N PRO A 322 -21.24 24.56 -37.17
CA PRO A 322 -21.23 23.72 -35.97
C PRO A 322 -19.99 22.82 -35.93
N GLY A 323 -19.24 22.88 -34.82
CA GLY A 323 -18.01 22.09 -34.64
C GLY A 323 -16.75 22.70 -35.25
N ALA A 324 -16.83 23.92 -35.81
CA ALA A 324 -15.65 24.66 -36.26
C ALA A 324 -14.72 24.99 -35.10
N SER A 325 -13.41 24.83 -35.31
CA SER A 325 -12.36 25.19 -34.37
C SER A 325 -11.28 26.00 -35.07
N ARG A 326 -10.38 26.64 -34.30
CA ARG A 326 -9.26 27.42 -34.84
C ARG A 326 -7.96 26.89 -34.26
N ILE A 327 -6.92 26.87 -35.08
CA ILE A 327 -5.61 26.34 -34.68
C ILE A 327 -4.97 27.38 -33.75
N PRO A 328 -4.60 27.03 -32.51
CA PRO A 328 -3.94 27.98 -31.65
C PRO A 328 -2.58 28.39 -32.24
N PRO A 329 -2.17 29.67 -32.15
CA PRO A 329 -0.95 30.17 -32.77
C PRO A 329 0.32 29.54 -32.20
N THR A 330 0.23 28.86 -31.06
CA THR A 330 1.34 28.11 -30.45
C THR A 330 1.58 26.73 -31.07
N PHE A 331 0.60 26.17 -31.79
CA PHE A 331 0.70 24.83 -32.37
C PHE A 331 1.47 24.80 -33.70
N VAL A 332 1.37 25.87 -34.49
CA VAL A 332 1.99 25.96 -35.81
C VAL A 332 2.52 27.37 -36.00
N MET A 333 3.83 27.52 -36.20
CA MET A 333 4.41 28.80 -36.61
C MET A 333 4.37 28.91 -38.14
N PRO A 334 3.56 29.81 -38.72
CA PRO A 334 3.53 29.99 -40.17
C PRO A 334 4.86 30.56 -40.67
N ALA A 335 5.51 29.88 -41.62
CA ALA A 335 6.70 30.41 -42.29
C ALA A 335 6.29 31.54 -43.27
N PRO A 336 6.92 32.73 -43.23
CA PRO A 336 6.63 33.80 -44.18
C PRO A 336 7.12 33.46 -45.60
N PRO A 337 6.38 33.80 -46.67
CA PRO A 337 5.03 34.35 -46.67
C PRO A 337 3.98 33.24 -46.54
N ALA A 338 3.19 33.25 -45.47
CA ALA A 338 2.07 32.32 -45.35
C ALA A 338 0.90 32.81 -46.20
N ASN A 339 0.28 31.91 -46.95
CA ASN A 339 -0.92 32.19 -47.73
C ASN A 339 -2.05 32.71 -46.80
N TYR A 340 -2.77 33.74 -47.23
CA TYR A 340 -3.86 34.38 -46.46
C TYR A 340 -4.90 33.37 -45.95
N ILE A 341 -5.13 32.28 -46.71
CA ILE A 341 -6.03 31.19 -46.31
C ILE A 341 -5.54 30.53 -45.02
N TRP A 342 -4.25 30.17 -44.94
CA TRP A 342 -3.66 29.55 -43.75
C TRP A 342 -3.63 30.51 -42.56
N ALA A 343 -3.36 31.79 -42.80
CA ALA A 343 -3.41 32.80 -41.74
C ALA A 343 -4.81 32.92 -41.11
N SER A 344 -5.88 32.76 -41.91
CA SER A 344 -7.27 32.83 -41.43
C SER A 344 -7.69 31.70 -40.49
N CYS A 345 -6.96 30.57 -40.49
CA CYS A 345 -7.23 29.40 -39.66
C CYS A 345 -6.63 29.50 -38.25
N LEU A 346 -5.75 30.48 -37.99
CA LEU A 346 -5.09 30.67 -36.69
C LEU A 346 -5.96 31.47 -35.71
N GLN A 347 -5.95 31.11 -34.42
CA GLN A 347 -6.51 31.98 -33.38
C GLN A 347 -5.66 33.24 -33.25
N HIS A 348 -6.28 34.40 -33.40
CA HIS A 348 -5.63 35.68 -33.12
C HIS A 348 -5.84 35.93 -31.63
N GLY A 349 -4.75 35.91 -30.85
CA GLY A 349 -4.81 36.08 -29.40
C GLY A 349 -5.50 37.38 -29.04
N GLY A 350 -6.74 37.29 -28.55
CA GLY A 350 -7.36 38.37 -27.80
C GLY A 350 -6.70 38.39 -26.42
N GLU A 351 -5.97 39.46 -26.12
CA GLU A 351 -5.61 39.81 -24.76
C GLU A 351 -6.89 39.94 -23.93
N ASN A 352 -7.05 39.05 -22.95
CA ASN A 352 -7.96 39.20 -21.81
C ASN A 352 -7.20 38.85 -20.54
#